data_AF-A0A4Q5MVJ4-F1
#
_entry.id   AF-A0A4Q5MVJ4-F1
#
_cell.length_a   1.000
_cell.length_b   1.000
_cell.length_c   1.000
_cell.angle_alpha   90.00
_cell.angle_beta   90.00
_cell.angle_gamma   90.00
#
_symmetry.space_group_name_H-M   'P 1'
#
loop_
_entity.id
_entity.type
_entity.pdbx_description
1 polymer ?
#
loop_
_entity_poly.entity_id
_entity_poly.type
_entity_poly.pdbx_seq_one_letter_code
_entity_poly.pdbx_strand_id
1 'polypeptide(L)'
;MLGALTLGDSAYLHSRIAVERPPLFADGQVTLSGLFVAQASAAALVVIWVVVRPSVVAWLAFGAVAAGSLGALVLSVYVQVPSIGPFPVIYEPLWYQDKYLATASAAAAVLVALVALVWLRRLAR
;
A
#
# COMPACT_ATOMS: atom_id res chain seq x y z
N MET A 1 4.80 12.98 -11.97
CA MET A 1 3.44 12.53 -12.38
C MET A 1 3.38 11.03 -12.63
N LEU A 2 4.26 10.41 -13.42
CA LEU A 2 4.27 8.94 -13.65
C LEU A 2 4.35 8.09 -12.36
N GLY A 3 5.10 8.54 -11.35
CA GLY A 3 5.19 7.85 -10.06
C GLY A 3 3.88 7.77 -9.26
N ALA A 4 2.98 8.74 -9.41
CA ALA A 4 1.69 8.76 -8.73
C ALA A 4 0.74 7.66 -9.21
N LEU A 5 0.94 7.15 -10.44
CA LEU A 5 0.17 6.05 -11.00
C LEU A 5 0.43 4.74 -10.24
N THR A 6 1.65 4.51 -9.76
CA THR A 6 1.99 3.24 -9.09
C THR A 6 1.16 3.01 -7.82
N LEU A 7 1.12 3.98 -6.91
CA LEU A 7 0.28 3.92 -5.70
C LEU A 7 -1.20 4.22 -6.00
N GLY A 8 -1.49 4.97 -7.07
CA GLY A 8 -2.85 5.17 -7.57
C GLY A 8 -3.51 3.86 -8.04
N ASP A 9 -2.78 3.04 -8.78
CA ASP A 9 -3.23 1.70 -9.21
C ASP A 9 -3.43 0.78 -8.00
N SER A 10 -2.52 0.84 -7.02
CA SER A 10 -2.69 0.13 -5.75
C SER A 10 -3.98 0.56 -5.02
N ALA A 11 -4.25 1.88 -4.95
CA ALA A 11 -5.46 2.40 -4.31
C ALA A 11 -6.73 1.96 -5.06
N TYR A 12 -6.70 1.92 -6.39
CA TYR A 12 -7.81 1.42 -7.20
C TYR A 12 -8.02 -0.10 -7.01
N LEU A 13 -6.95 -0.90 -7.06
CA LEU A 13 -6.99 -2.34 -6.83
C LEU A 13 -7.62 -2.68 -5.48
N HIS A 14 -7.12 -2.04 -4.41
CA HIS A 14 -7.59 -2.30 -3.05
C HIS A 14 -9.02 -1.77 -2.80
N SER A 15 -9.40 -0.64 -3.39
CA SER A 15 -10.77 -0.12 -3.23
C SER A 15 -11.80 -0.99 -3.94
N ARG A 16 -11.53 -1.45 -5.16
CA ARG A 16 -12.40 -2.41 -5.87
C ARG A 16 -12.60 -3.70 -5.07
N ILE A 17 -11.50 -4.30 -4.60
CA ILE A 17 -11.54 -5.56 -3.82
C ILE A 17 -12.33 -5.36 -2.52
N ALA A 18 -12.20 -4.20 -1.87
CA ALA A 18 -12.88 -3.92 -0.61
C ALA A 18 -14.39 -3.71 -0.77
N VAL A 19 -14.83 -3.00 -1.82
CA VAL A 19 -16.25 -2.73 -2.08
C VAL A 19 -17.01 -4.03 -2.39
N GLU A 20 -16.35 -5.01 -3.00
CA GLU A 20 -16.93 -6.30 -3.35
C GLU A 20 -17.10 -7.25 -2.15
N ARG A 21 -16.55 -6.93 -0.97
CA ARG A 21 -16.53 -7.83 0.20
C ARG A 21 -16.90 -7.16 1.53
N PRO A 22 -18.11 -6.59 1.72
CA PRO A 22 -18.54 -6.14 3.05
C PRO A 22 -18.64 -7.31 4.05
N PRO A 23 -18.52 -7.08 5.37
CA PRO A 23 -18.35 -5.80 6.07
C PRO A 23 -16.88 -5.41 6.32
N LEU A 24 -16.59 -4.15 6.69
CA LEU A 24 -15.24 -3.66 7.05
C LEU A 24 -14.79 -4.06 8.45
N PHE A 25 -15.76 -4.30 9.34
CA PHE A 25 -15.56 -4.77 10.70
C PHE A 25 -16.54 -5.91 10.96
N ALA A 26 -16.08 -6.94 11.66
CA ALA A 26 -16.90 -8.06 12.10
C ALA A 26 -16.37 -8.56 13.44
N ASP A 27 -17.27 -8.85 14.38
CA ASP A 27 -16.93 -9.47 15.68
C ASP A 27 -15.79 -8.75 16.46
N GLY A 28 -15.78 -7.41 16.39
CA GLY A 28 -14.77 -6.58 17.05
C GLY A 28 -13.40 -6.55 16.37
N GLN A 29 -13.27 -7.14 15.17
CA GLN A 29 -12.05 -7.18 14.36
C GLN A 29 -12.21 -6.38 13.06
N VAL A 30 -11.09 -5.88 12.55
CA VAL A 30 -10.99 -5.37 11.18
C VAL A 30 -11.04 -6.57 10.23
N THR A 31 -11.86 -6.51 9.20
CA THR A 31 -11.87 -7.58 8.17
C THR A 31 -10.75 -7.35 7.16
N LEU A 32 -10.47 -8.33 6.30
CA LEU A 32 -9.55 -8.14 5.17
C LEU A 32 -10.00 -6.96 4.28
N SER A 33 -11.30 -6.80 4.09
CA SER A 33 -11.86 -5.66 3.35
C SER A 33 -11.60 -4.34 4.07
N GLY A 34 -11.73 -4.30 5.40
CA GLY A 34 -11.34 -3.16 6.22
C GLY A 34 -9.87 -2.78 6.05
N LEU A 35 -8.98 -3.78 6.04
CA LEU A 35 -7.55 -3.57 5.76
C LEU A 35 -7.31 -2.99 4.36
N PHE A 36 -8.00 -3.52 3.35
CA PHE A 36 -7.88 -3.02 1.98
C PHE A 36 -8.39 -1.58 1.84
N VAL A 37 -9.50 -1.21 2.49
CA VAL A 37 -9.96 0.20 2.53
C VAL A 37 -8.93 1.09 3.22
N ALA A 38 -8.41 0.68 4.37
CA ALA A 38 -7.43 1.46 5.12
C ALA A 38 -6.17 1.73 4.28
N GLN A 39 -5.67 0.69 3.61
CA GLN A 39 -4.50 0.82 2.75
C GLN A 39 -4.78 1.66 1.50
N ALA A 40 -5.93 1.47 0.84
CA ALA A 40 -6.34 2.30 -0.29
C ALA A 40 -6.44 3.79 0.10
N SER A 41 -6.98 4.06 1.30
CA SER A 41 -7.12 5.42 1.82
C SER A 41 -5.76 6.05 2.12
N ALA A 42 -4.87 5.31 2.80
CA ALA A 42 -3.51 5.76 3.07
C ALA A 42 -2.76 6.05 1.75
N ALA A 43 -2.88 5.16 0.77
CA ALA A 43 -2.28 5.29 -0.55
C ALA A 43 -2.78 6.55 -1.28
N ALA A 44 -4.09 6.77 -1.31
CA ALA A 44 -4.67 7.96 -1.93
C ALA A 44 -4.18 9.26 -1.26
N LEU A 45 -4.14 9.30 0.06
CA LEU A 45 -3.68 10.47 0.82
C LEU A 45 -2.22 10.82 0.52
N VAL A 46 -1.31 9.85 0.53
CA VAL A 46 0.12 10.12 0.24
C VAL A 46 0.35 10.48 -1.23
N VAL A 47 -0.42 9.92 -2.16
CA VAL A 47 -0.39 10.31 -3.58
C VAL A 47 -0.81 11.77 -3.74
N ILE A 48 -1.94 12.16 -3.15
CA ILE A 48 -2.43 13.54 -3.19
C ILE A 48 -1.39 14.47 -2.56
N TRP A 49 -0.81 14.10 -1.42
CA TRP A 49 0.20 14.91 -0.75
C TRP A 49 1.44 15.14 -1.63
N VAL A 50 2.00 14.09 -2.23
CA VAL A 50 3.16 14.21 -3.12
C VAL A 50 2.84 15.07 -4.36
N VAL A 51 1.62 14.97 -4.91
CA VAL A 51 1.21 15.75 -6.08
C VAL A 51 1.00 17.23 -5.74
N VAL A 52 0.31 17.52 -4.63
CA VAL A 52 -0.04 18.90 -4.24
C VAL A 52 1.16 19.63 -3.66
N ARG A 53 1.97 18.96 -2.83
CA ARG A 53 3.07 19.61 -2.11
C ARG A 53 4.28 18.67 -2.00
N PRO A 54 5.04 18.48 -3.10
CA PRO A 54 6.19 17.59 -3.11
C PRO A 54 7.24 18.07 -2.10
N SER A 55 7.60 17.18 -1.17
CA SER A 55 8.60 17.44 -0.14
C SER A 55 9.27 16.12 0.27
N VAL A 56 10.42 16.21 0.93
CA VAL A 56 11.11 15.00 1.46
C VAL A 56 10.18 14.20 2.38
N VAL A 57 9.42 14.88 3.24
CA VAL A 57 8.47 14.22 4.16
C VAL A 57 7.34 13.54 3.40
N ALA A 58 6.76 14.19 2.38
CA ALA A 58 5.71 13.59 1.56
C ALA A 58 6.20 12.31 0.85
N TRP A 59 7.43 12.33 0.30
CA TRP A 59 8.02 11.16 -0.35
C TRP A 59 8.43 10.05 0.63
N LEU A 60 8.83 10.39 1.86
CA LEU A 60 9.03 9.40 2.93
C LEU A 60 7.71 8.71 3.31
N ALA A 61 6.62 9.48 3.48
CA ALA A 61 5.31 8.93 3.77
C ALA A 61 4.81 8.02 2.62
N PHE A 62 4.95 8.47 1.38
CA PHE A 62 4.64 7.67 0.19
C PHE A 62 5.44 6.35 0.16
N GLY A 63 6.76 6.43 0.40
CA GLY A 63 7.62 5.24 0.47
C GLY A 63 7.24 4.29 1.61
N ALA A 64 6.87 4.82 2.78
CA ALA A 64 6.45 4.01 3.91
C ALA A 64 5.16 3.24 3.64
N VAL A 65 4.15 3.88 3.04
CA VAL A 65 2.90 3.21 2.65
C VAL A 65 3.15 2.14 1.58
N ALA A 66 3.97 2.44 0.57
CA ALA A 66 4.34 1.47 -0.47
C ALA A 66 5.09 0.26 0.09
N ALA A 67 6.11 0.51 0.93
CA ALA A 67 6.90 -0.54 1.56
C ALA A 67 6.06 -1.39 2.54
N GLY A 68 5.15 -0.76 3.29
CA GLY A 68 4.19 -1.46 4.13
C GLY A 68 3.27 -2.38 3.32
N SER A 69 2.75 -1.89 2.18
CA SER A 69 1.95 -2.70 1.26
C SER A 69 2.72 -3.90 0.73
N LEU A 70 3.95 -3.67 0.25
CA LEU A 70 4.80 -4.71 -0.29
C LEU A 70 5.16 -5.75 0.78
N GLY A 71 5.52 -5.30 1.97
CA GLY A 71 5.81 -6.13 3.12
C GLY A 71 4.61 -7.00 3.51
N ALA A 72 3.42 -6.40 3.61
CA ALA A 72 2.20 -7.13 3.93
C ALA A 72 1.88 -8.21 2.88
N LEU A 73 2.02 -7.90 1.59
CA LEU A 73 1.79 -8.88 0.51
C LEU A 73 2.79 -10.02 0.55
N VAL A 74 4.08 -9.74 0.71
CA VAL A 74 5.12 -10.77 0.81
C VAL A 74 4.92 -11.63 2.08
N LEU A 75 4.69 -11.01 3.23
CA LEU A 75 4.42 -11.72 4.48
C LEU A 75 3.15 -12.57 4.39
N SER A 76 2.10 -12.08 3.72
CA SER A 76 0.86 -12.85 3.51
C SER A 76 1.10 -14.21 2.87
N VAL A 77 2.13 -14.33 2.01
CA VAL A 77 2.41 -15.58 1.31
C VAL A 77 3.39 -16.47 2.08
N TYR A 78 4.43 -15.88 2.66
CA TYR A 78 5.56 -16.65 3.19
C TYR A 78 5.52 -16.86 4.71
N VAL A 79 4.75 -16.05 5.45
CA VAL A 79 4.75 -16.07 6.91
C VAL A 79 3.33 -16.27 7.43
N GLN A 80 3.13 -17.34 8.21
CA GLN A 80 1.91 -17.54 8.98
C GLN A 80 1.81 -16.55 10.13
N VAL A 81 1.42 -15.32 9.80
CA VAL A 81 1.12 -14.30 10.80
C VAL A 81 -0.26 -14.62 11.38
N PRO A 82 -0.35 -14.93 12.69
CA PRO A 82 -1.65 -15.12 13.34
C PRO A 82 -2.42 -13.79 13.40
N SER A 83 -3.67 -13.81 13.84
CA SER A 83 -4.35 -12.56 14.17
C SER A 83 -3.62 -11.84 15.31
N ILE A 84 -3.48 -10.51 15.18
CA ILE A 84 -2.78 -9.68 16.17
C ILE A 84 -3.72 -8.53 16.56
N GLY A 85 -4.26 -8.58 17.77
CA GLY A 85 -5.21 -7.57 18.25
C GLY A 85 -6.44 -7.46 17.32
N PRO A 86 -6.77 -6.26 16.81
CA PRO A 86 -7.91 -6.08 15.91
C PRO A 86 -7.62 -6.54 14.47
N PHE A 87 -6.39 -6.97 14.15
CA PHE A 87 -6.00 -7.35 12.80
C PHE A 87 -6.28 -8.83 12.50
N PRO A 88 -6.90 -9.13 11.35
CA PRO A 88 -7.25 -10.49 10.96
C PRO A 88 -6.00 -11.27 10.53
N VAL A 89 -6.16 -12.59 10.38
CA VAL A 89 -5.17 -13.43 9.71
C VAL A 89 -5.06 -12.99 8.25
N ILE A 90 -3.85 -12.66 7.80
CA ILE A 90 -3.57 -12.29 6.42
C ILE A 90 -2.87 -13.41 5.63
N TYR A 91 -2.56 -14.54 6.28
CA TYR A 91 -1.83 -15.63 5.64
C TYR A 91 -2.65 -16.30 4.55
N GLU A 92 -2.15 -16.21 3.33
CA GLU A 92 -2.70 -16.82 2.14
C GLU A 92 -1.54 -17.23 1.22
N PRO A 93 -1.08 -18.50 1.28
CA PRO A 93 0.13 -18.99 0.59
C PRO A 93 -0.09 -19.25 -0.90
N LEU A 94 -0.90 -18.41 -1.55
CA LEU A 94 -1.21 -18.49 -2.95
C LEU A 94 -0.93 -17.16 -3.63
N TRP A 95 -0.24 -17.24 -4.75
CA TRP A 95 -0.09 -16.15 -5.69
C TRP A 95 -1.15 -16.27 -6.78
N TYR A 96 -1.94 -15.21 -6.94
CA TYR A 96 -2.92 -15.06 -8.01
C TYR A 96 -2.75 -13.70 -8.68
N GLN A 97 -3.41 -13.51 -9.82
CA GLN A 97 -3.19 -12.37 -10.71
C GLN A 97 -3.24 -11.01 -9.99
N ASP A 98 -4.28 -10.74 -9.19
CA ASP A 98 -4.39 -9.46 -8.48
C ASP A 98 -3.27 -9.28 -7.45
N LYS A 99 -2.82 -10.35 -6.77
CA LYS A 99 -1.71 -10.29 -5.82
C LYS A 99 -0.38 -9.98 -6.53
N TYR A 100 -0.15 -10.54 -7.72
CA TYR A 100 1.00 -10.19 -8.56
C TYR A 100 0.96 -8.71 -8.96
N LEU A 101 -0.18 -8.23 -9.45
CA LEU A 101 -0.35 -6.83 -9.87
C LEU A 101 -0.14 -5.86 -8.69
N ALA A 102 -0.76 -6.15 -7.54
CA ALA A 102 -0.59 -5.35 -6.32
C ALA A 102 0.87 -5.32 -5.85
N THR A 103 1.56 -6.46 -5.91
CA THR A 103 2.97 -6.57 -5.50
C THR A 103 3.89 -5.80 -6.44
N ALA A 104 3.69 -5.93 -7.76
CA ALA A 104 4.46 -5.19 -8.76
C ALA A 104 4.24 -3.68 -8.64
N SER A 105 2.99 -3.25 -8.46
CA SER A 105 2.62 -1.86 -8.21
C SER A 105 3.29 -1.30 -6.95
N ALA A 106 3.23 -2.04 -5.83
CA ALA A 106 3.87 -1.63 -4.58
C ALA A 106 5.41 -1.57 -4.70
N ALA A 107 6.03 -2.55 -5.37
CA ALA A 107 7.48 -2.56 -5.61
C ALA A 107 7.91 -1.36 -6.48
N ALA A 108 7.18 -1.07 -7.56
CA ALA A 108 7.43 0.10 -8.38
C ALA A 108 7.28 1.40 -7.59
N ALA A 109 6.27 1.51 -6.72
CA ALA A 109 6.08 2.66 -5.85
C ALA A 109 7.25 2.86 -4.87
N VAL A 110 7.78 1.79 -4.28
CA VAL A 110 9.00 1.87 -3.44
C VAL A 110 10.18 2.43 -4.23
N LEU A 111 10.43 1.92 -5.45
CA LEU A 111 11.52 2.41 -6.30
C LEU A 111 11.35 3.89 -6.67
N VAL A 112 10.14 4.30 -7.03
CA VAL A 112 9.82 5.70 -7.31
C VAL A 112 10.13 6.59 -6.10
N ALA A 113 9.73 6.16 -4.89
CA ALA A 113 9.99 6.91 -3.67
C ALA A 113 11.50 7.10 -3.44
N LEU A 114 12.29 6.03 -3.62
CA LEU A 114 13.74 6.07 -3.47
C LEU A 114 14.39 7.03 -4.48
N VAL A 115 14.01 6.96 -5.75
CA VAL A 115 14.52 7.85 -6.80
C VAL A 115 14.18 9.31 -6.48
N ALA A 116 12.94 9.60 -6.09
CA ALA A 116 12.51 10.95 -5.75
C ALA A 116 13.27 11.52 -4.55
N LEU A 117 13.48 10.71 -3.50
CA LEU A 117 14.26 11.12 -2.33
C LEU A 117 15.72 11.40 -2.66
N VAL A 118 16.34 10.56 -3.49
CA VAL A 118 17.72 10.78 -3.96
C VAL A 118 17.80 12.07 -4.78
N TRP A 119 16.83 12.32 -5.67
CA TRP A 119 16.82 13.51 -6.51
C TRP A 119 16.61 14.79 -5.70
N LEU A 120 15.65 14.82 -4.77
CA LEU A 120 15.43 15.96 -3.89
C LEU A 120 16.64 16.28 -3.01
N ARG A 121 17.35 15.24 -2.52
CA ARG A 121 18.60 15.43 -1.77
C ARG A 121 19.72 16.04 -2.61
N ARG A 122 19.74 15.81 -3.92
CA ARG A 122 20.71 16.42 -4.83
C ARG A 122 20.41 17.90 -5.09
N LEU A 123 19.14 18.28 -5.17
CA LEU A 123 18.72 19.68 -5.37
C LEU A 123 18.91 20.56 -4.14
N ALA A 124 18.95 19.96 -2.95
CA ALA A 124 19.17 20.64 -1.69
C ALA A 124 20.66 20.82 -1.31
N ARG A 125 21.58 20.36 -2.17
CA ARG A 125 23.03 20.54 -2.05
C ARG A 125 23.50 21.57 -3.06
#